data_AF-A0A966EDH3-F1
#
_entry.id   AF-A0A966EDH3-F1
#
_cell.length_a   1.000
_cell.length_b   1.000
_cell.length_c   1.000
_cell.angle_alpha   90.00
_cell.angle_beta   90.00
_cell.angle_gamma   90.00
#
_symmetry.space_group_name_H-M   'P 1'
#
loop_
_entity.id
_entity.type
_entity.pdbx_description
1 polymer ?
#
loop_
_entity_poly.entity_id
_entity_poly.type
_entity_poly.pdbx_seq_one_letter_code
_entity_poly.pdbx_strand_id
1 'polypeptide(L)' 'LPLATVLANPRLAAAVSAGLQEVEAKLADGTTVKDALAQPQGQAKGSILLIHEWRGLI' A
#
# COMPACT_ATOMS: atom_id res chain seq x y z
N LEU A 1 -5.43 5.62 -17.77
CA LEU A 1 -3.99 5.38 -17.98
C LEU A 1 -3.68 3.94 -17.61
N PRO A 2 -2.93 3.18 -18.43
CA PRO A 2 -2.48 1.84 -18.07
C PRO A 2 -1.59 1.86 -16.84
N LEU A 3 -1.66 0.83 -15.99
CA LEU A 3 -0.81 0.71 -14.80
C LEU A 3 0.68 0.78 -15.17
N ALA A 4 1.09 0.11 -16.25
CA ALA A 4 2.45 0.16 -16.76
C ALA A 4 2.93 1.60 -17.07
N THR A 5 2.04 2.46 -17.59
CA THR A 5 2.34 3.86 -17.87
C THR A 5 2.51 4.68 -16.59
N VAL A 6 1.71 4.39 -15.57
CA VAL A 6 1.82 5.05 -14.25
C VAL A 6 3.12 4.66 -13.58
N LEU A 7 3.45 3.36 -13.56
CA LEU A 7 4.66 2.84 -12.93
C LEU A 7 5.95 3.28 -13.65
N ALA A 8 5.92 3.42 -14.98
CA ALA A 8 7.06 3.88 -15.77
C ALA A 8 7.35 5.39 -15.66
N ASN A 9 6.44 6.17 -15.05
CA ASN A 9 6.60 7.61 -14.89
C ASN A 9 6.63 7.98 -13.39
N PRO A 10 7.80 8.34 -12.84
CA PRO A 10 7.95 8.64 -11.41
C PRO A 10 7.03 9.76 -10.91
N ARG A 11 6.72 10.76 -11.76
CA ARG A 11 5.83 11.86 -11.38
C ARG A 11 4.38 11.40 -11.27
N LEU A 12 3.95 10.51 -12.18
CA LEU A 12 2.61 9.92 -12.12
C LEU A 12 2.49 8.94 -10.96
N ALA A 13 3.51 8.11 -10.71
CA ALA A 13 3.55 7.22 -9.57
C ALA A 13 3.44 8.00 -8.25
N ALA A 14 4.21 9.08 -8.09
CA ALA A 14 4.15 9.94 -6.90
C ALA A 14 2.80 10.64 -6.73
N ALA A 15 2.19 11.11 -7.82
CA ALA A 15 0.86 11.74 -7.77
C ALA A 15 -0.24 10.75 -7.35
N VAL A 16 -0.14 9.49 -7.79
CA VAL A 16 -1.08 8.43 -7.39
C VAL A 16 -0.84 7.97 -5.96
N SER A 17 0.43 7.89 -5.51
CA SER A 17 0.75 7.52 -4.13
C SER A 17 0.31 8.57 -3.11
N ALA A 18 0.15 9.84 -3.51
CA ALA A 18 -0.35 10.91 -2.63
C ALA A 18 -1.77 10.65 -2.10
N GLY A 19 -2.53 9.75 -2.73
CA GLY A 19 -3.85 9.31 -2.25
C GLY A 19 -3.82 8.16 -1.25
N LEU A 20 -2.63 7.65 -0.89
CA LEU A 20 -2.48 6.59 0.09
C LEU A 20 -2.48 7.15 1.51
N GLN A 21 -3.14 6.44 2.41
CA GLN A 21 -3.09 6.74 3.84
C GLN A 21 -1.98 5.90 4.47
N GLU A 22 -0.99 6.53 5.09
CA GLU A 22 -0.06 5.81 5.96
C GLU A 22 -0.79 5.33 7.22
N VAL A 23 -0.65 4.05 7.54
CA VAL A 23 -1.27 3.40 8.71
C VAL A 23 -0.20 2.69 9.53
N GLU A 24 -0.42 2.67 10.84
CA GLU A 24 0.45 1.98 11.80
C GLU A 24 -0.40 1.11 12.72
N ALA A 25 0.07 -0.12 12.97
CA ALA A 25 -0.58 -1.05 13.88
C ALA A 25 0.46 -1.70 14.79
N LYS A 26 0.14 -1.79 16.09
CA LYS A 26 0.93 -2.52 17.08
C LYS A 26 0.39 -3.94 17.22
N LEU A 27 1.23 -4.92 16.98
CA LEU A 27 0.92 -6.33 17.14
C LEU A 27 1.01 -6.77 18.61
N ALA A 28 0.42 -7.92 18.91
CA ALA A 28 0.35 -8.45 20.28
C ALA A 28 1.73 -8.75 20.89
N ASP A 29 2.73 -9.04 20.07
CA ASP A 29 4.12 -9.27 20.47
C ASP A 29 4.91 -7.97 20.72
N GLY A 30 4.27 -6.81 20.51
CA GLY A 30 4.88 -5.50 20.65
C GLY A 30 5.51 -4.94 19.38
N THR A 31 5.52 -5.70 18.29
CA THR A 31 6.04 -5.26 16.98
C THR A 31 5.14 -4.16 16.40
N THR A 32 5.74 -3.10 15.86
CA THR A 32 5.03 -2.05 15.12
C THR A 32 5.14 -2.33 13.63
N VAL A 33 3.99 -2.43 12.95
CA VAL A 33 3.89 -2.55 11.49
C VAL A 33 3.40 -1.22 10.92
N LYS A 34 4.07 -0.74 9.86
CA LYS A 34 3.68 0.45 9.09
C LYS A 34 3.34 0.03 7.68
N ASP A 35 2.29 0.60 7.11
CA ASP A 35 1.81 0.28 5.77
C ASP A 35 1.17 1.50 5.10
N ALA A 36 0.87 1.38 3.81
CA ALA A 36 0.15 2.36 3.02
C ALA A 36 -1.19 1.76 2.53
N LEU A 37 -2.30 2.36 2.96
CA LEU A 37 -3.65 1.91 2.66
C LEU A 37 -4.28 2.74 1.53
N ALA A 38 -4.69 2.07 0.46
CA ALA A 38 -5.58 2.64 -0.55
C ALA A 38 -7.03 2.26 -0.24
N GLN A 39 -7.90 3.24 -0.01
CA GLN A 39 -9.33 3.01 0.14
C GLN A 39 -10.10 3.42 -1.14
N PRO A 40 -10.98 2.55 -1.67
CA PRO A 40 -11.87 2.95 -2.75
C PRO A 40 -12.88 3.99 -2.25
N GLN A 41 -13.29 4.91 -3.12
CA GLN A 41 -14.29 5.96 -2.79
C GLN A 41 -15.71 5.40 -2.53
N GLY A 42 -15.91 4.08 -2.59
CA GLY A 42 -17.19 3.41 -2.39
C GLY A 42 -17.04 2.11 -1.61
N GLN A 43 -18.09 1.30 -1.58
CA GLN A 43 -18.07 0.05 -0.83
C GLN A 43 -17.04 -0.93 -1.41
N ALA A 44 -16.06 -1.31 -0.60
CA ALA A 44 -15.07 -2.31 -0.97
C ALA A 44 -15.76 -3.67 -1.16
N LYS A 45 -15.46 -4.35 -2.29
CA LYS A 45 -15.95 -5.71 -2.57
C LYS A 45 -14.94 -6.80 -2.23
N GLY A 46 -13.75 -6.40 -1.77
CA GLY A 46 -12.62 -7.26 -1.44
C GLY A 46 -11.38 -6.42 -1.17
N SER A 47 -10.35 -7.08 -0.66
CA SER A 47 -9.09 -6.45 -0.30
C SER A 47 -7.93 -7.18 -0.97
N ILE A 48 -6.91 -6.42 -1.38
CA ILE A 48 -5.63 -6.95 -1.86
C ILE A 48 -4.57 -6.50 -0.87
N LEU A 49 -3.79 -7.43 -0.34
CA LEU A 49 -2.61 -7.14 0.48
C LEU A 49 -1.37 -7.33 -0.40
N LEU A 50 -0.57 -6.28 -0.52
CA LEU A 50 0.70 -6.31 -1.23
C LEU A 50 1.82 -6.23 -0.21
N ILE A 51 2.59 -7.30 -0.07
CA ILE A 51 3.75 -7.32 0.81
C ILE A 51 4.98 -7.03 -0.05
N HIS A 52 5.45 -5.78 0.00
CA HIS A 52 6.74 -5.38 -0.53
C HIS A 52 7.76 -5.55 0.61
N GLU A 53 8.83 -6.30 0.37
CA GLU A 53 9.77 -6.87 1.36
C GLU A 53 9.29 -8.18 2.02
N TRP A 54 9.81 -9.33 1.55
CA TRP A 54 9.81 -10.57 2.31
C TRP A 54 10.96 -10.49 3.33
N ARG A 55 10.68 -10.08 4.56
CA ARG A 55 11.59 -10.37 5.67
C ARG A 55 11.36 -11.81 6.12
N GLY A 56 11.92 -12.76 5.37
CA GLY A 56 12.17 -14.16 5.75
C GLY A 56 11.10 -14.86 6.58
N LEU A 57 10.51 -15.95 6.07
CA LEU A 57 10.45 -17.15 6.91
C LEU A 57 11.84 -17.33 7.54
N ILE A 58 11.99 -17.00 8.82
CA ILE A 58 13.11 -17.40 9.66
C ILE A 58 12.51 -17.99 10.92
#